data_AF-A0A0J7AI66-F1
#
_entry.id   AF-A0A0J7AI66-F1
#
_cell.length_a   1.000
_cell.length_b   1.000
_cell.length_c   1.000
_cell.angle_alpha   90.00
_cell.angle_beta   90.00
_cell.angle_gamma   90.00
#
_symmetry.space_group_name_H-M   'P 1'
#
loop_
_entity.id
_entity.type
_entity.pdbx_description
1 polymer ?
#
loop_
_entity_poly.entity_id
_entity_poly.type
_entity_poly.pdbx_seq_one_letter_code
_entity_poly.pdbx_strand_id
1 'polypeptide(L)'
;MSPAHRRHRPGAPDPADGLREHSATLRSHALRLHAAAEALDWRGPQADAFRAEVAALAERCATAAGGLAVAADQLEETRTP
;
A
#
# COMPACT_ATOMS: atom_id res chain seq x y z
N MET A 1 11.93 -41.05 25.96
CA MET A 1 12.47 -40.03 25.04
C MET A 1 11.30 -39.49 24.23
N SER A 2 10.73 -38.36 24.63
CA SER A 2 9.61 -37.73 23.90
C SER A 2 10.18 -36.80 22.82
N PRO A 3 9.71 -36.88 21.56
CA PRO A 3 10.17 -35.95 20.54
C PRO A 3 9.63 -34.57 20.86
N ALA A 4 10.54 -33.62 21.01
CA ALA A 4 10.22 -32.21 21.19
C ALA A 4 9.34 -31.75 20.03
N HIS A 5 8.17 -31.21 20.34
CA HIS A 5 7.36 -30.46 19.40
C HIS A 5 8.24 -29.39 18.77
N ARG A 6 8.61 -29.58 17.49
CA ARG A 6 9.13 -28.49 16.66
C ARG A 6 8.04 -27.44 16.67
N ARG A 7 8.25 -26.39 17.47
CA ARG A 7 7.46 -25.17 17.42
C ARG A 7 7.46 -24.76 15.95
N HIS A 8 6.28 -24.82 15.35
CA HIS A 8 6.04 -24.38 13.99
C HIS A 8 6.45 -22.91 13.97
N ARG A 9 7.64 -22.62 13.46
CA ARG A 9 8.01 -21.24 13.16
C ARG A 9 7.05 -20.83 12.05
N PRO A 10 6.23 -19.78 12.21
CA PRO A 10 5.49 -19.24 11.09
C PRO A 10 6.53 -18.96 10.00
N GLY A 11 6.33 -19.55 8.81
CA GLY A 11 7.20 -19.26 7.67
C GLY A 11 7.26 -17.74 7.48
N ALA A 12 8.42 -17.22 7.09
CA ALA A 12 8.49 -15.82 6.71
C ALA A 12 7.38 -15.54 5.68
N PRO A 13 6.58 -14.47 5.84
CA PRO A 13 5.48 -14.16 4.94
C PRO A 13 6.00 -14.07 3.51
N ASP A 14 5.20 -14.54 2.54
CA ASP A 14 5.57 -14.51 1.14
C ASP A 14 5.91 -13.05 0.74
N PRO A 15 7.09 -12.77 0.17
CA PRO A 15 7.46 -11.43 -0.29
C PRO A 15 6.44 -10.80 -1.25
N ALA A 16 5.78 -11.57 -2.12
CA ALA A 16 4.73 -11.09 -3.01
C ALA A 16 3.49 -10.66 -2.22
N ASP A 17 3.10 -11.42 -1.20
CA ASP A 17 1.99 -11.04 -0.31
C ASP A 17 2.32 -9.76 0.48
N GLY A 18 3.56 -9.63 0.97
CA GLY A 18 4.02 -8.40 1.62
C GLY A 18 3.92 -7.18 0.72
N LEU A 19 4.34 -7.29 -0.55
CA LEU A 19 4.22 -6.21 -1.54
C LEU A 19 2.76 -5.88 -1.88
N ARG A 20 1.88 -6.89 -2.00
CA ARG A 20 0.44 -6.71 -2.21
C ARG A 20 -0.20 -5.96 -1.03
N GLU A 21 0.14 -6.33 0.20
CA GLU A 21 -0.32 -5.65 1.42
C GLU A 21 0.13 -4.19 1.46
N HIS A 22 1.40 -3.92 1.12
CA HIS A 22 1.94 -2.57 1.08
C HIS A 22 1.27 -1.73 -0.02
N SER A 23 1.01 -2.32 -1.19
CA SER A 23 0.24 -1.70 -2.26
C SER A 23 -1.17 -1.30 -1.79
N ALA A 24 -1.89 -2.22 -1.15
CA ALA A 24 -3.24 -1.97 -0.62
C ALA A 24 -3.24 -0.88 0.47
N THR A 25 -2.23 -0.87 1.33
CA THR A 25 -2.06 0.14 2.38
C THR A 25 -1.84 1.53 1.80
N LEU A 26 -0.99 1.66 0.78
CA LEU A 26 -0.74 2.93 0.10
C LEU A 26 -1.99 3.46 -0.61
N ARG A 27 -2.75 2.57 -1.28
CA ARG A 27 -4.04 2.94 -1.91
C ARG A 27 -5.04 3.45 -0.86
N SER A 28 -5.17 2.74 0.26
CA SER A 28 -6.04 3.19 1.36
C SER A 28 -5.60 4.51 1.96
N HIS A 29 -4.30 4.78 2.03
CA HIS A 29 -3.78 6.06 2.51
C HIS A 29 -4.10 7.20 1.53
N ALA A 30 -3.90 7.00 0.23
CA ALA A 30 -4.25 7.98 -0.80
C ALA A 30 -5.74 8.36 -0.75
N LEU A 31 -6.63 7.37 -0.63
CA LEU A 31 -8.07 7.59 -0.52
C LEU A 31 -8.44 8.38 0.74
N ARG A 32 -7.83 8.06 1.88
CA ARG A 32 -8.07 8.79 3.14
C ARG A 32 -7.58 10.23 3.08
N LEU A 33 -6.42 10.48 2.46
CA LEU A 33 -5.90 11.83 2.27
C LEU A 33 -6.87 12.68 1.44
N HIS A 34 -7.39 12.13 0.34
CA HIS A 34 -8.41 12.80 -0.46
C HIS A 34 -9.69 13.07 0.31
N ALA A 35 -10.26 12.06 0.97
CA ALA A 35 -11.48 12.23 1.75
C ALA A 35 -11.31 13.28 2.86
N ALA A 36 -10.16 13.30 3.54
CA ALA A 36 -9.87 14.27 4.58
C ALA A 36 -9.73 15.69 4.03
N ALA A 37 -9.05 15.88 2.90
CA ALA A 37 -8.97 17.18 2.23
C ALA A 37 -10.34 17.66 1.74
N GLU A 38 -11.16 16.74 1.23
CA GLU A 38 -12.51 17.05 0.76
C GLU A 38 -13.46 17.44 1.88
N ALA A 39 -13.34 16.79 3.04
CA ALA A 39 -14.17 17.05 4.22
C ALA A 39 -13.88 18.40 4.91
N LEU A 40 -12.83 19.13 4.54
CA LEU A 40 -12.57 20.45 5.07
C LEU A 40 -13.59 21.45 4.51
N ASP A 41 -14.35 22.09 5.39
CA ASP A 41 -15.23 23.24 5.04
C ASP A 41 -14.44 24.53 4.71
N TRP A 42 -13.11 24.43 4.69
CA TRP A 42 -12.20 25.50 4.29
C TRP A 42 -12.24 25.72 2.78
N ARG A 43 -12.46 26.99 2.40
CA ARG A 43 -12.64 27.46 1.02
C ARG A 43 -11.73 28.63 0.70
N GLY A 44 -11.47 28.82 -0.59
CA GLY A 44 -10.66 29.91 -1.14
C GLY A 44 -9.38 29.39 -1.80
N PRO A 45 -8.60 30.27 -2.45
CA PRO A 45 -7.46 29.88 -3.28
C PRO A 45 -6.42 29.03 -2.54
N GLN A 46 -6.22 29.28 -1.25
CA GLN A 46 -5.30 28.51 -0.41
C GLN A 46 -5.83 27.09 -0.14
N ALA A 47 -7.14 26.93 0.01
CA ALA A 47 -7.77 25.62 0.15
C ALA A 47 -7.66 24.82 -1.16
N ASP A 48 -7.81 25.49 -2.31
CA ASP A 48 -7.65 24.86 -3.62
C ASP A 48 -6.21 24.40 -3.86
N ALA A 49 -5.23 25.23 -3.50
CA ALA A 49 -3.81 24.87 -3.55
C ALA A 49 -3.50 23.66 -2.65
N PHE A 50 -4.03 23.65 -1.42
CA PHE A 50 -3.89 22.51 -0.51
C PHE A 50 -4.50 21.23 -1.09
N ARG A 51 -5.72 21.29 -1.65
CA ARG A 51 -6.35 20.12 -2.30
C ARG A 51 -5.52 19.63 -3.49
N ALA A 52 -4.93 20.52 -4.27
CA ALA A 52 -4.05 20.15 -5.37
C ALA A 52 -2.76 19.45 -4.89
N GLU A 53 -2.14 19.93 -3.80
CA GLU A 53 -0.98 19.27 -3.20
C GLU A 53 -1.33 17.87 -2.66
N VAL A 54 -2.49 17.74 -1.99
CA VAL A 54 -3.00 16.44 -1.53
C VAL A 54 -3.25 15.50 -2.70
N ALA A 55 -3.81 16.00 -3.81
CA ALA A 55 -4.00 15.22 -5.02
C ALA A 55 -2.69 14.71 -5.60
N ALA A 56 -1.68 15.59 -5.71
CA ALA A 56 -0.36 15.19 -6.17
C ALA A 56 0.29 14.13 -5.25
N LEU A 57 0.10 14.24 -3.93
CA LEU A 57 0.57 13.22 -2.98
C LEU A 57 -0.17 11.89 -3.15
N ALA A 58 -1.50 11.92 -3.28
CA ALA A 58 -2.33 10.74 -3.49
C ALA A 58 -1.94 10.00 -4.78
N GLU A 59 -1.70 10.73 -5.88
CA GLU A 59 -1.23 10.17 -7.16
C GLU A 59 0.13 9.49 -7.03
N ARG A 60 1.06 10.08 -6.27
CA ARG A 60 2.36 9.44 -5.98
C ARG A 60 2.21 8.15 -5.18
N CYS A 61 1.30 8.13 -4.20
CA CYS A 61 0.99 6.91 -3.45
C CYS A 61 0.34 5.83 -4.36
N ALA A 62 -0.58 6.21 -5.24
CA ALA A 62 -1.19 5.31 -6.21
C ALA A 62 -0.16 4.73 -7.19
N THR A 63 0.74 5.57 -7.69
CA THR A 63 1.84 5.15 -8.57
C THR A 63 2.77 4.15 -7.88
N ALA A 64 3.19 4.45 -6.64
CA ALA A 64 4.02 3.54 -5.85
C ALA A 64 3.29 2.21 -5.58
N ALA A 65 2.00 2.26 -5.24
CA ALA A 65 1.18 1.06 -5.06
C ALA A 65 1.09 0.22 -6.34
N GLY A 66 0.95 0.85 -7.50
CA GLY A 66 1.00 0.17 -8.80
C GLY A 66 2.33 -0.55 -9.03
N GLY A 67 3.46 0.13 -8.75
CA GLY A 67 4.78 -0.48 -8.86
C GLY A 67 4.98 -1.69 -7.93
N LEU A 68 4.48 -1.60 -6.69
CA LEU A 68 4.52 -2.73 -5.74
C LEU A 68 3.67 -3.91 -6.20
N ALA A 69 2.50 -3.66 -6.79
CA ALA A 69 1.63 -4.72 -7.32
C ALA A 69 2.31 -5.45 -8.50
N VAL A 70 2.88 -4.69 -9.45
CA VAL A 70 3.65 -5.26 -10.57
C VAL A 70 4.83 -6.09 -10.07
N ALA A 71 5.57 -5.60 -9.08
CA ALA A 71 6.68 -6.34 -8.49
C ALA A 71 6.22 -7.63 -7.79
N ALA A 72 5.05 -7.63 -7.15
CA ALA A 72 4.46 -8.83 -6.56
C ALA A 72 4.09 -9.88 -7.63
N ASP A 73 3.49 -9.44 -8.74
CA ASP A 73 3.11 -10.32 -9.85
C ASP A 73 4.35 -10.96 -10.50
N GLN A 74 5.42 -10.18 -10.70
CA GLN A 74 6.69 -10.70 -11.22
C GLN A 74 7.34 -11.73 -10.28
N LEU A 75 7.25 -11.52 -8.96
CA LEU A 75 7.76 -12.48 -7.98
C LEU A 75 6.96 -13.79 -7.97
N GLU A 76 5.65 -13.73 -8.17
CA GLU A 76 4.79 -14.92 -8.30
C GLU A 76 5.13 -15.69 -9.58
N GLU A 77 5.24 -14.99 -10.71
CA GLU A 77 5.58 -15.59 -12.01
C GLU A 77 6.96 -16.29 -11.95
N THR A 78 7.95 -15.65 -11.34
CA THR A 78 9.30 -16.24 -11.19
C THR A 78 9.33 -17.47 -10.27
N ARG A 79 8.31 -17.67 -9.43
CA ARG A 79 8.18 -18.84 -8.53
C ARG A 79 7.37 -19.97 -9.13
N THR A 80 6.63 -19.72 -10.22
CA THR A 80 5.81 -20.73 -10.88
C THR A 80 6.67 -21.40 -11.97
N PRO A 81 7.05 -22.68 -11.83
CA PRO A 81 7.93 -23.37 -12.79
C PRO A 81 7.25 -23.67 -14.13
#